data_AF-A0AAD5DX16-F1
#
_entry.id   AF-A0AAD5DX16-F1
#
_cell.length_a   1.000
_cell.length_b   1.000
_cell.length_c   1.000
_cell.angle_alpha   90.00
_cell.angle_beta   90.00
_cell.angle_gamma   90.00
#
_symmetry.space_group_name_H-M   'P 1'
#
loop_
_entity.id
_entity.type
_entity.pdbx_description
1 polymer ?
#
loop_
_entity_poly.entity_id
_entity_poly.type
_entity_poly.pdbx_seq_one_letter_code
_entity_poly.pdbx_strand_id
1 'polypeptide(L)'
;MLQCNASSKPEGPHAIICMACEAANASRCTNCNGDLSGELEYGFYPDADGVCVKCPAERCMRCDGEPLGACTKCAQGWGLAGGQCKQCTDKEHCRRCDGDAAKCQECEWGFFADDQGRCTACAANCGSCNSTTACLECIGAYTIDPATQLCVACAEGCGGCSDGVDTCEWCDSGYTANTTDGSLCQKCADPHCTICVTGPTSCTICDDPEMKYGPDLQQGDCKLCALEHCANCQEDYKACRWCLDGYWWNAKEGKCTPCQTEHCRMCATNGDDGLEECNSCEDGYDFDEAGSGHPKCVKAAA
;
A
#
# COMPACT_ATOMS: atom_id res chain seq x y z
N MET A 1 -17.97 -10.68 25.55
CA MET A 1 -18.02 -9.33 24.95
C MET A 1 -19.45 -9.09 24.49
N LEU A 2 -20.11 -8.01 24.91
CA LEU A 2 -21.44 -7.69 24.36
C LEU A 2 -21.25 -7.36 22.86
N GLN A 3 -21.99 -8.05 22.00
CA GLN A 3 -22.09 -7.66 20.59
C GLN A 3 -23.00 -6.43 20.49
N CYS A 4 -22.50 -5.39 19.81
CA CYS A 4 -23.28 -4.21 19.46
C CYS A 4 -24.38 -4.60 18.47
N ASN A 5 -25.63 -4.21 18.77
CA ASN A 5 -26.78 -4.37 17.86
C ASN A 5 -27.29 -3.00 17.37
N ALA A 6 -26.45 -1.96 17.44
CA ALA A 6 -26.81 -0.61 17.04
C ALA A 6 -27.09 -0.51 15.53
N SER A 7 -28.12 0.26 15.18
CA SER A 7 -28.53 0.48 13.78
C SER A 7 -27.58 1.45 13.08
N SER A 8 -27.36 1.26 11.78
CA SER A 8 -26.70 2.23 10.90
C SER A 8 -27.65 2.65 9.77
N LYS A 9 -27.56 3.91 9.33
CA LYS A 9 -28.26 4.37 8.13
C LYS A 9 -27.31 4.24 6.93
N PRO A 10 -27.53 3.32 5.98
CA PRO A 10 -26.65 3.19 4.84
C PRO A 10 -26.71 4.45 3.95
N GLU A 11 -25.55 5.00 3.59
CA GLU A 11 -25.43 6.08 2.62
C GLU A 11 -24.36 5.71 1.57
N GLY A 12 -24.79 5.47 0.33
CA GLY A 12 -23.87 5.14 -0.76
C GLY A 12 -23.29 3.72 -0.69
N PRO A 13 -22.11 3.47 -1.31
CA PRO A 13 -21.50 2.13 -1.37
C PRO A 13 -20.76 1.73 -0.08
N HIS A 14 -20.60 2.65 0.89
CA HIS A 14 -19.79 2.42 2.08
C HIS A 14 -20.66 1.93 3.25
N ALA A 15 -20.25 0.84 3.88
CA ALA A 15 -20.89 0.36 5.11
C ALA A 15 -20.48 1.23 6.30
N ILE A 16 -21.46 1.63 7.13
CA ILE A 16 -21.22 2.32 8.40
C ILE A 16 -21.31 1.27 9.52
N ILE A 17 -20.26 1.23 10.35
CA ILE A 17 -20.05 0.21 11.37
C ILE A 17 -20.05 0.88 12.75
N CYS A 18 -20.83 0.33 13.68
CA CYS A 18 -20.72 0.69 15.09
C CYS A 18 -19.58 -0.11 15.74
N MET A 19 -18.54 0.59 16.19
CA MET A 19 -17.33 0.00 16.79
C MET A 19 -17.47 -0.21 18.30
N ALA A 20 -18.29 0.60 18.98
CA ALA A 20 -18.53 0.50 20.42
C ALA A 20 -19.93 1.00 20.78
N CYS A 21 -20.52 0.41 21.82
CA CYS A 21 -21.86 0.76 22.33
C CYS A 21 -21.83 1.10 23.81
N GLU A 22 -22.90 1.77 24.27
CA GLU A 22 -23.11 2.02 25.69
C GLU A 22 -23.24 0.69 26.47
N ALA A 23 -22.55 0.60 27.62
CA ALA A 23 -22.57 -0.61 28.44
C ALA A 23 -23.98 -0.99 28.94
N ALA A 24 -24.84 0.01 29.16
CA ALA A 24 -26.22 -0.18 29.62
C ALA A 24 -27.23 -0.38 28.48
N ASN A 25 -26.86 -0.08 27.22
CA ASN A 25 -27.74 -0.20 26.07
C ASN A 25 -26.94 -0.50 24.78
N ALA A 26 -26.84 -1.78 24.42
CA ALA A 26 -26.11 -2.26 23.24
C ALA A 26 -26.73 -1.84 21.89
N SER A 27 -27.87 -1.14 21.89
CA SER A 27 -28.48 -0.54 20.69
C SER A 27 -28.02 0.89 20.44
N ARG A 28 -27.32 1.52 21.41
CA ARG A 28 -26.81 2.89 21.30
C ARG A 28 -25.32 2.87 21.06
N CYS A 29 -24.91 3.31 19.87
CA CYS A 29 -23.52 3.41 19.49
C CYS A 29 -22.84 4.63 20.13
N THR A 30 -21.57 4.47 20.46
CA THR A 30 -20.71 5.55 21.00
C THR A 30 -19.49 5.81 20.14
N ASN A 31 -19.19 4.93 19.18
CA ASN A 31 -18.09 5.10 18.24
C ASN A 31 -18.45 4.49 16.88
N CYS A 32 -18.44 5.30 15.84
CA CYS A 32 -18.82 4.94 14.49
C CYS A 32 -17.61 4.98 13.57
N ASN A 33 -17.51 4.03 12.65
CA ASN A 33 -16.48 4.00 11.62
C ASN A 33 -17.08 3.65 10.24
N GLY A 34 -16.39 4.00 9.16
CA GLY A 34 -16.71 3.55 7.80
C GLY A 34 -15.90 2.31 7.43
N ASP A 35 -16.39 1.54 6.45
CA ASP A 35 -15.59 0.53 5.77
C ASP A 35 -14.39 1.18 5.06
N LEU A 36 -13.19 0.61 5.28
CA LEU A 36 -11.89 1.15 4.87
C LEU A 36 -11.55 0.85 3.40
N SER A 37 -12.55 0.49 2.59
CA SER A 37 -12.40 0.27 1.15
C SER A 37 -12.29 1.62 0.41
N GLY A 38 -11.23 2.39 0.69
CA GLY A 38 -10.87 3.64 0.03
C GLY A 38 -10.53 4.81 0.96
N GLU A 39 -10.05 5.91 0.38
CA GLU A 39 -9.82 7.17 1.08
C GLU A 39 -11.16 7.91 1.25
N LEU A 40 -11.82 7.70 2.39
CA LEU A 40 -13.03 8.46 2.73
C LEU A 40 -12.69 9.93 2.97
N GLU A 41 -13.43 10.84 2.34
CA GLU A 41 -13.27 12.29 2.48
C GLU A 41 -14.18 12.88 3.58
N TYR A 42 -14.87 12.04 4.34
CA TYR A 42 -15.76 12.39 5.44
C TYR A 42 -15.83 11.27 6.49
N GLY A 43 -16.31 11.60 7.69
CA GLY A 43 -16.43 10.68 8.82
C GLY A 43 -17.88 10.42 9.24
N PHE A 44 -18.02 9.62 10.29
CA PHE A 44 -19.29 9.22 10.89
C PHE A 44 -19.27 9.45 12.40
N TYR A 45 -20.44 9.70 12.98
CA TYR A 45 -20.60 9.88 14.42
C TYR A 45 -21.96 9.33 14.89
N PRO A 46 -22.10 8.98 16.18
CA PRO A 46 -23.40 8.63 16.74
C PRO A 46 -24.23 9.92 16.95
N ASP A 47 -25.45 9.95 16.41
CA ASP A 47 -26.41 11.00 16.73
C ASP A 47 -26.92 10.91 18.19
N ALA A 48 -27.85 11.79 18.57
CA ALA A 48 -28.38 11.84 19.94
C ALA A 48 -29.04 10.51 20.38
N ASP A 49 -29.54 9.71 19.43
CA ASP A 49 -30.17 8.42 19.70
C ASP A 49 -29.14 7.27 19.73
N GLY A 50 -27.87 7.53 19.38
CA GLY A 50 -26.82 6.54 19.28
C GLY A 50 -26.82 5.80 17.93
N VAL A 51 -27.43 6.38 16.89
CA VAL A 51 -27.41 5.84 15.53
C VAL A 51 -26.22 6.43 14.79
N CYS A 52 -25.42 5.59 14.13
CA CYS A 52 -24.32 6.08 13.33
C CYS A 52 -24.81 6.77 12.06
N VAL A 53 -24.40 8.02 11.88
CA VAL A 53 -24.74 8.86 10.74
C VAL A 53 -23.50 9.59 10.21
N LYS A 54 -23.56 10.07 8.96
CA LYS A 54 -22.50 10.87 8.34
C LYS A 54 -22.31 12.20 9.08
N CYS A 55 -21.07 12.68 9.16
CA CYS A 55 -20.80 14.02 9.64
C CYS A 55 -21.57 15.08 8.83
N PRO A 56 -22.27 16.05 9.48
CA PRO A 56 -23.12 17.00 8.76
C PRO A 56 -22.32 18.00 7.91
N ALA A 57 -21.09 18.32 8.33
CA ALA A 57 -20.21 19.20 7.60
C ALA A 57 -19.50 18.44 6.47
N GLU A 58 -19.54 19.01 5.26
CA GLU A 58 -18.77 18.51 4.13
C GLU A 58 -17.27 18.48 4.45
N ARG A 59 -16.58 17.46 3.95
CA ARG A 59 -15.14 17.25 4.17
C ARG A 59 -14.72 17.16 5.65
N CYS A 60 -15.65 16.80 6.53
CA CYS A 60 -15.39 16.62 7.94
C CYS A 60 -15.14 15.15 8.27
N MET A 61 -13.94 14.83 8.75
CA MET A 61 -13.51 13.48 9.14
C MET A 61 -13.89 13.12 10.57
N ARG A 62 -14.15 14.12 11.43
CA ARG A 62 -14.55 13.90 12.83
C ARG A 62 -15.49 15.01 13.26
N CYS A 63 -16.64 14.67 13.82
CA CYS A 63 -17.71 15.61 14.17
C CYS A 63 -18.37 15.34 15.53
N ASP A 64 -17.59 14.85 16.48
CA ASP A 64 -17.98 14.64 17.87
C ASP A 64 -17.82 15.91 18.74
N GLY A 65 -17.84 17.09 18.11
CA GLY A 65 -17.72 18.38 18.80
C GLY A 65 -19.01 18.80 19.49
N GLU A 66 -18.95 19.94 20.19
CA GLU A 66 -20.10 20.58 20.84
C GLU A 66 -20.54 21.82 20.06
N PRO A 67 -21.83 21.92 19.64
CA PRO A 67 -22.91 20.95 19.85
C PRO A 67 -22.70 19.65 19.06
N LEU A 68 -23.19 18.52 19.59
CA LEU A 68 -23.08 17.19 18.98
C LEU A 68 -23.30 17.22 17.45
N GLY A 69 -22.33 16.74 16.67
CA GLY A 69 -22.30 16.84 15.21
C GLY A 69 -21.43 18.00 14.69
N ALA A 70 -20.90 18.85 15.56
CA ALA A 70 -19.97 19.91 15.18
C ALA A 70 -18.63 19.31 14.73
N CYS A 71 -18.11 19.80 13.60
CA CYS A 71 -16.86 19.31 13.04
C CYS A 71 -15.67 19.68 13.94
N THR A 72 -14.80 18.70 14.19
CA THR A 72 -13.56 18.83 14.98
C THR A 72 -12.31 18.51 14.18
N LYS A 73 -12.44 17.80 13.05
CA LYS A 73 -11.32 17.51 12.14
C LYS A 73 -11.79 17.43 10.70
N CYS A 74 -11.09 18.12 9.80
CA CYS A 74 -11.35 18.10 8.37
C CYS A 74 -10.50 17.06 7.64
N ALA A 75 -10.86 16.76 6.39
CA ALA A 75 -10.06 15.94 5.48
C ALA A 75 -8.70 16.59 5.17
N GLN A 76 -7.74 15.80 4.70
CA GLN A 76 -6.43 16.31 4.28
C GLN A 76 -6.58 17.38 3.18
N GLY A 77 -5.82 18.47 3.29
CA GLY A 77 -5.93 19.64 2.41
C GLY A 77 -7.07 20.59 2.80
N TRP A 78 -7.72 20.38 3.94
CA TRP A 78 -8.79 21.23 4.48
C TRP A 78 -8.50 21.63 5.93
N GLY A 79 -8.99 22.79 6.35
CA GLY A 79 -8.87 23.31 7.70
C GLY A 79 -10.21 23.76 8.28
N LEU A 80 -10.39 23.56 9.60
CA LEU A 80 -11.58 23.98 10.33
C LEU A 80 -11.54 25.49 10.58
N ALA A 81 -12.40 26.25 9.91
CA ALA A 81 -12.48 27.70 10.03
C ALA A 81 -13.93 28.17 10.13
N GLY A 82 -14.30 28.72 11.30
CA GLY A 82 -15.68 29.15 11.58
C GLY A 82 -16.68 27.98 11.68
N GLY A 83 -16.23 26.83 12.18
CA GLY A 83 -17.06 25.63 12.34
C GLY A 83 -17.29 24.82 11.06
N GLN A 84 -16.64 25.19 9.96
CA GLN A 84 -16.74 24.51 8.67
C GLN A 84 -15.35 24.17 8.14
N CYS A 85 -15.26 23.07 7.39
CA CYS A 85 -14.06 22.73 6.65
C CYS A 85 -13.93 23.60 5.42
N LYS A 86 -12.79 24.30 5.30
CA LYS A 86 -12.43 25.11 4.13
C LYS A 86 -11.17 24.55 3.50
N GLN A 87 -11.15 24.48 2.18
CA GLN A 87 -9.99 24.00 1.45
C GLN A 87 -8.82 24.95 1.66
N CYS A 88 -7.63 24.40 1.89
CA CYS A 88 -6.42 25.20 1.98
C CYS A 88 -6.10 25.86 0.65
N THR A 89 -5.56 27.07 0.71
CA THR A 89 -5.23 27.87 -0.49
C THR A 89 -4.08 27.23 -1.27
N ASP A 90 -3.09 26.72 -0.55
CA ASP A 90 -2.08 25.81 -1.10
C ASP A 90 -2.69 24.41 -1.20
N LYS A 91 -2.84 23.91 -2.42
CA LYS A 91 -3.48 22.63 -2.71
C LYS A 91 -2.48 21.49 -2.89
N GLU A 92 -1.21 21.82 -3.04
CA GLU A 92 -0.17 20.85 -3.41
C GLU A 92 0.64 20.42 -2.20
N HIS A 93 0.92 21.37 -1.28
CA HIS A 93 1.87 21.14 -0.20
C HIS A 93 1.28 21.38 1.19
N CYS A 94 0.03 21.84 1.29
CA CYS A 94 -0.62 22.03 2.59
C CYS A 94 -1.57 20.89 2.94
N ARG A 95 -1.32 20.23 4.07
CA ARG A 95 -2.17 19.18 4.64
C ARG A 95 -3.26 19.71 5.56
N ARG A 96 -3.00 20.84 6.25
CA ARG A 96 -3.93 21.42 7.24
C ARG A 96 -3.77 22.93 7.38
N CYS A 97 -4.88 23.65 7.46
CA CYS A 97 -4.93 25.11 7.53
C CYS A 97 -6.06 25.61 8.47
N ASP A 98 -6.09 25.08 9.70
CA ASP A 98 -7.15 25.43 10.66
C ASP A 98 -7.16 26.93 10.99
N GLY A 99 -8.35 27.49 11.23
CA GLY A 99 -8.54 28.90 11.53
C GLY A 99 -8.47 29.84 10.33
N ASP A 100 -7.52 29.62 9.41
CA ASP A 100 -7.31 30.45 8.22
C ASP A 100 -6.85 29.61 7.02
N ALA A 101 -7.71 29.47 6.01
CA ALA A 101 -7.44 28.71 4.80
C ALA A 101 -6.25 29.24 3.98
N ALA A 102 -5.80 30.48 4.22
CA ALA A 102 -4.62 31.06 3.58
C ALA A 102 -3.30 30.72 4.31
N LYS A 103 -3.37 30.16 5.53
CA LYS A 103 -2.21 29.85 6.36
C LYS A 103 -2.17 28.37 6.69
N CYS A 104 -1.23 27.68 6.06
CA CYS A 104 -0.94 26.31 6.38
C CYS A 104 -0.28 26.18 7.76
N GLN A 105 -0.69 25.14 8.48
CA GLN A 105 -0.14 24.75 9.78
C GLN A 105 0.64 23.43 9.69
N GLU A 106 0.25 22.56 8.75
CA GLU A 106 0.89 21.27 8.53
C GLU A 106 1.09 21.07 7.03
N CYS A 107 2.35 20.93 6.62
CA CYS A 107 2.72 20.76 5.23
C CYS A 107 2.96 19.27 4.91
N GLU A 108 3.03 18.95 3.63
CA GLU A 108 3.45 17.64 3.15
C GLU A 108 4.89 17.32 3.57
N TRP A 109 5.22 16.03 3.63
CA TRP A 109 6.57 15.57 3.93
C TRP A 109 7.58 16.22 2.96
N GLY A 110 8.70 16.71 3.50
CA GLY A 110 9.69 17.51 2.76
C GLY A 110 9.37 19.01 2.68
N PHE A 111 8.31 19.49 3.35
CA PHE A 111 7.95 20.91 3.45
C PHE A 111 7.67 21.30 4.91
N PHE A 112 7.84 22.60 5.21
CA PHE A 112 7.49 23.18 6.50
C PHE A 112 6.71 24.49 6.31
N ALA A 113 5.87 24.85 7.29
CA ALA A 113 5.16 26.12 7.27
C ALA A 113 6.09 27.26 7.69
N ASP A 114 6.29 28.26 6.81
CA ASP A 114 7.06 29.47 7.12
C ASP A 114 6.29 30.40 8.08
N ASP A 115 6.91 31.50 8.51
CA ASP A 115 6.28 32.49 9.41
C ASP A 115 5.01 33.14 8.84
N GLN A 116 4.78 33.01 7.53
CA GLN A 116 3.59 33.50 6.84
C GLN A 116 2.52 32.42 6.67
N GLY A 117 2.79 31.18 7.09
CA GLY A 117 1.93 30.02 6.92
C GLY A 117 1.98 29.43 5.50
N ARG A 118 3.07 29.64 4.75
CA ARG A 118 3.26 29.01 3.44
C ARG A 118 4.14 27.78 3.56
N CYS A 119 3.77 26.72 2.85
CA CYS A 119 4.62 25.54 2.78
C CYS A 119 5.85 25.81 1.92
N THR A 120 7.00 25.78 2.56
CA THR A 120 8.31 25.98 1.95
C THR A 120 9.06 24.67 1.96
N ALA A 121 9.70 24.33 0.84
CA ALA A 121 10.47 23.11 0.74
C ALA A 121 11.63 23.11 1.75
N CYS A 122 11.87 21.95 2.34
CA CYS A 122 13.08 21.68 3.10
C CYS A 122 14.31 21.69 2.19
N ALA A 123 15.50 21.68 2.81
CA ALA A 123 16.74 21.44 2.08
C ALA A 123 16.69 20.09 1.32
N ALA A 124 17.51 19.96 0.29
CA ALA A 124 17.57 18.73 -0.50
C ALA A 124 17.77 17.48 0.39
N ASN A 125 17.06 16.40 0.06
CA ASN A 125 17.08 15.11 0.77
C ASN A 125 16.60 15.16 2.23
N CYS A 126 15.93 16.24 2.63
CA CYS A 126 15.35 16.38 3.95
C CYS A 126 13.85 16.03 3.95
N GLY A 127 13.44 15.13 4.83
CA GLY A 127 12.05 14.71 5.01
C GLY A 127 11.28 15.59 5.98
N SER A 128 11.94 16.14 7.00
CA SER A 128 11.34 17.05 7.97
C SER A 128 12.29 18.17 8.36
N CYS A 129 11.81 19.41 8.39
CA CYS A 129 12.59 20.58 8.74
C CYS A 129 11.72 21.67 9.38
N ASN A 130 12.36 22.69 9.94
CA ASN A 130 11.73 23.94 10.39
C ASN A 130 12.32 25.18 9.71
N SER A 131 13.25 24.98 8.78
CA SER A 131 13.93 26.02 8.02
C SER A 131 14.51 25.43 6.74
N THR A 132 14.89 26.28 5.80
CA THR A 132 15.54 25.85 4.55
C THR A 132 17.03 25.52 4.71
N THR A 133 17.59 25.71 5.91
CA THR A 133 19.04 25.61 6.17
C THR A 133 19.42 24.54 7.18
N ALA A 134 18.44 23.87 7.79
CA ALA A 134 18.67 22.79 8.74
C ALA A 134 17.59 21.72 8.60
N CYS A 135 18.02 20.47 8.59
CA CYS A 135 17.16 19.31 8.54
C CYS A 135 16.98 18.68 9.92
N LEU A 136 15.77 18.23 10.23
CA LEU A 136 15.45 17.47 11.44
C LEU A 136 15.45 15.96 11.18
N GLU A 137 15.11 15.54 9.97
CA GLU A 137 15.08 14.14 9.56
C GLU A 137 15.36 14.02 8.07
N CYS A 138 16.38 13.25 7.70
CA CYS A 138 16.74 12.99 6.31
C CYS A 138 15.89 11.87 5.71
N ILE A 139 15.73 11.88 4.39
CA ILE A 139 15.08 10.75 3.71
C ILE A 139 16.04 9.56 3.64
N GLY A 140 15.56 8.34 3.92
CA GLY A 140 16.22 7.05 3.65
C GLY A 140 17.77 7.05 3.65
N ALA A 141 18.37 6.85 2.47
CA ALA A 141 19.81 6.74 2.22
C ALA A 141 20.65 8.02 2.48
N TYR A 142 20.21 8.86 3.42
CA TYR A 142 20.87 10.08 3.85
C TYR A 142 20.85 10.18 5.38
N THR A 143 21.87 10.81 5.94
CA THR A 143 21.96 11.11 7.38
C THR A 143 22.31 12.58 7.60
N ILE A 144 22.05 13.09 8.80
CA ILE A 144 22.33 14.48 9.16
C ILE A 144 23.84 14.63 9.39
N ASP A 145 24.47 15.53 8.66
CA ASP A 145 25.83 15.98 8.97
C ASP A 145 25.79 16.94 10.18
N PRO A 146 26.41 16.60 11.32
CA PRO A 146 26.39 17.44 12.51
C PRO A 146 27.00 18.84 12.30
N ALA A 147 27.93 18.98 11.36
CA ALA A 147 28.62 20.25 11.10
C ALA A 147 27.76 21.25 10.32
N THR A 148 26.98 20.76 9.36
CA THR A 148 26.14 21.60 8.49
C THR A 148 24.66 21.58 8.84
N GLN A 149 24.21 20.60 9.63
CA GLN A 149 22.80 20.29 9.90
C GLN A 149 22.01 19.96 8.62
N LEU A 150 22.69 19.50 7.56
CA LEU A 150 22.09 19.14 6.29
C LEU A 150 22.26 17.64 6.00
N CYS A 151 21.44 17.12 5.10
CA CYS A 151 21.47 15.72 4.72
C CYS A 151 22.63 15.42 3.77
N VAL A 152 23.45 14.45 4.16
CA VAL A 152 24.54 13.90 3.35
C VAL A 152 24.25 12.44 3.04
N ALA A 153 24.64 12.00 1.84
CA ALA A 153 24.37 10.65 1.40
C ALA A 153 25.13 9.63 2.26
N CYS A 154 24.50 8.49 2.51
CA CYS A 154 25.16 7.31 3.06
C CYS A 154 26.21 6.76 2.07
N ALA A 155 27.04 5.83 2.54
CA ALA A 155 27.89 5.04 1.66
C ALA A 155 27.06 4.40 0.53
N GLU A 156 27.68 4.23 -0.65
CA GLU A 156 27.02 3.68 -1.83
C GLU A 156 26.37 2.33 -1.54
N GLY A 157 25.14 2.14 -2.03
CA GLY A 157 24.38 0.92 -1.85
C GLY A 157 23.79 0.73 -0.46
N CYS A 158 23.90 1.72 0.42
CA CYS A 158 23.30 1.67 1.74
C CYS A 158 21.90 2.30 1.77
N GLY A 159 20.94 1.62 2.37
CA GLY A 159 19.57 2.11 2.54
C GLY A 159 19.34 2.99 3.76
N GLY A 160 20.27 3.01 4.72
CA GLY A 160 20.21 3.84 5.93
C GLY A 160 21.51 3.83 6.73
N CYS A 161 21.89 4.99 7.29
CA CYS A 161 23.16 5.19 7.98
C CYS A 161 23.03 6.16 9.18
N SER A 162 22.10 5.88 10.09
CA SER A 162 21.73 6.82 11.17
C SER A 162 22.89 7.14 12.12
N ASP A 163 23.85 6.22 12.27
CA ASP A 163 25.04 6.41 13.11
C ASP A 163 26.21 7.12 12.39
N GLY A 164 26.00 7.53 11.14
CA GLY A 164 26.95 8.29 10.32
C GLY A 164 27.23 7.64 8.96
N VAL A 165 27.81 8.39 8.03
CA VAL A 165 27.98 8.00 6.61
C VAL A 165 28.81 6.71 6.40
N ASP A 166 29.66 6.35 7.36
CA ASP A 166 30.49 5.15 7.37
C ASP A 166 29.79 3.94 8.03
N THR A 167 28.50 4.07 8.35
CA THR A 167 27.66 2.98 8.87
C THR A 167 26.62 2.59 7.84
N CYS A 168 26.15 1.34 7.92
CA CYS A 168 25.07 0.88 7.08
C CYS A 168 24.17 -0.08 7.82
N GLU A 169 22.90 0.28 7.95
CA GLU A 169 21.89 -0.51 8.65
C GLU A 169 21.39 -1.67 7.79
N TRP A 170 21.21 -1.43 6.49
CA TRP A 170 20.93 -2.45 5.48
C TRP A 170 21.40 -2.00 4.10
N CYS A 171 21.75 -2.95 3.24
CA CYS A 171 22.06 -2.67 1.85
C CYS A 171 20.75 -2.49 1.04
N ASP A 172 20.74 -1.50 0.17
CA ASP A 172 19.64 -1.19 -0.71
C ASP A 172 19.44 -2.29 -1.78
N SER A 173 18.31 -2.25 -2.48
CA SER A 173 18.01 -3.19 -3.56
C SER A 173 19.12 -3.22 -4.61
N GLY A 174 19.51 -4.42 -5.02
CA GLY A 174 20.65 -4.65 -5.90
C GLY A 174 22.02 -4.61 -5.21
N TYR A 175 22.06 -4.56 -3.87
CA TYR A 175 23.28 -4.66 -3.08
C TYR A 175 23.18 -5.76 -2.00
N THR A 176 24.33 -6.20 -1.52
CA THR A 176 24.49 -7.17 -0.44
C THR A 176 25.64 -6.76 0.49
N ALA A 177 25.68 -7.29 1.71
CA ALA A 177 26.73 -6.97 2.66
C ALA A 177 28.10 -7.34 2.11
N ASN A 178 29.06 -6.41 2.15
CA ASN A 178 30.42 -6.64 1.69
C ASN A 178 31.35 -7.02 2.85
N THR A 179 32.22 -7.99 2.63
CA THR A 179 33.20 -8.47 3.61
C THR A 179 34.64 -8.50 3.06
N THR A 180 34.86 -7.97 1.85
CA THR A 180 36.07 -8.25 1.06
C THR A 180 37.01 -7.06 0.86
N ASP A 181 36.49 -5.85 0.65
CA ASP A 181 37.31 -4.67 0.29
C ASP A 181 37.16 -3.48 1.26
N GLY A 182 36.32 -3.63 2.30
CA GLY A 182 36.05 -2.58 3.29
C GLY A 182 34.92 -1.62 2.91
N SER A 183 34.28 -1.75 1.75
CA SER A 183 32.96 -1.13 1.55
C SER A 183 31.93 -1.82 2.43
N LEU A 184 30.83 -1.14 2.76
CA LEU A 184 29.76 -1.71 3.59
C LEU A 184 28.83 -2.61 2.78
N CYS A 185 28.52 -2.17 1.56
CA CYS A 185 27.64 -2.84 0.62
C CYS A 185 28.36 -3.04 -0.72
N GLN A 186 28.08 -4.18 -1.36
CA GLN A 186 28.58 -4.56 -2.67
C GLN A 186 27.41 -4.79 -3.61
N LYS A 187 27.50 -4.26 -4.83
CA LYS A 187 26.47 -4.44 -5.85
C LYS A 187 26.36 -5.91 -6.27
N CYS A 188 25.13 -6.39 -6.49
CA CYS A 188 24.89 -7.68 -7.12
C CYS A 188 25.60 -7.72 -8.48
N ALA A 189 26.17 -8.87 -8.81
CA ALA A 189 26.97 -9.08 -10.02
C ALA A 189 26.08 -9.07 -11.27
N ASP A 190 24.86 -9.58 -11.15
CA ASP A 190 23.86 -9.51 -12.22
C ASP A 190 23.11 -8.16 -12.14
N PRO A 191 23.10 -7.36 -13.23
CA PRO A 191 22.40 -6.07 -13.25
C PRO A 191 20.88 -6.18 -13.18
N HIS A 192 20.31 -7.35 -13.46
CA HIS A 192 18.88 -7.64 -13.32
C HIS A 192 18.56 -8.26 -11.96
N CYS A 193 19.45 -8.19 -10.98
CA CYS A 193 19.20 -8.71 -9.65
C CYS A 193 18.74 -7.62 -8.67
N THR A 194 17.58 -7.80 -8.06
CA THR A 194 17.05 -6.92 -7.01
C THR A 194 17.48 -7.38 -5.62
N ILE A 195 17.59 -8.69 -5.39
CA ILE A 195 18.08 -9.23 -4.12
C ILE A 195 19.09 -10.33 -4.38
N CYS A 196 20.33 -10.12 -3.94
CA CYS A 196 21.34 -11.17 -3.84
C CYS A 196 21.71 -11.43 -2.38
N VAL A 197 21.68 -12.70 -1.98
CA VAL A 197 21.95 -13.13 -0.61
C VAL A 197 23.28 -13.87 -0.55
N THR A 198 24.01 -13.77 0.56
CA THR A 198 25.30 -14.46 0.79
C THR A 198 26.46 -14.07 -0.15
N GLY A 199 26.27 -13.05 -0.98
CA GLY A 199 27.30 -12.50 -1.86
C GLY A 199 26.73 -11.97 -3.18
N PRO A 200 27.54 -11.24 -3.98
CA PRO A 200 27.07 -10.53 -5.16
C PRO A 200 26.60 -11.46 -6.29
N THR A 201 27.06 -12.72 -6.33
CA THR A 201 26.75 -13.67 -7.41
C THR A 201 25.60 -14.61 -7.10
N SER A 202 24.88 -14.41 -6.00
CA SER A 202 23.83 -15.33 -5.56
C SER A 202 22.49 -14.61 -5.55
N CYS A 203 21.99 -14.31 -6.75
CA CYS A 203 20.69 -13.66 -6.92
C CYS A 203 19.54 -14.59 -6.53
N THR A 204 18.58 -14.03 -5.80
CA THR A 204 17.35 -14.72 -5.35
C THR A 204 16.08 -14.02 -5.80
N ILE A 205 16.14 -12.74 -6.18
CA ILE A 205 15.01 -12.01 -6.76
C ILE A 205 15.53 -11.15 -7.90
N CYS A 206 14.92 -11.31 -9.06
CA CYS A 206 15.27 -10.57 -10.27
C CYS A 206 14.41 -9.32 -10.42
N ASP A 207 15.02 -8.22 -10.85
CA ASP A 207 14.32 -7.04 -11.35
C ASP A 207 13.56 -7.45 -12.61
N ASP A 208 12.26 -7.23 -12.56
CA ASP A 208 11.36 -7.84 -13.51
C ASP A 208 10.13 -6.98 -13.76
N PRO A 209 10.31 -5.85 -14.46
CA PRO A 209 9.20 -4.95 -14.79
C PRO A 209 8.12 -5.64 -15.65
N GLU A 210 8.44 -6.76 -16.30
CA GLU A 210 7.50 -7.53 -17.14
C GLU A 210 7.07 -8.88 -16.54
N MET A 211 7.51 -9.22 -15.33
CA MET A 211 7.29 -10.52 -14.69
C MET A 211 7.84 -11.74 -15.46
N LYS A 212 8.83 -11.59 -16.36
CA LYS A 212 9.39 -12.68 -17.20
C LYS A 212 10.77 -13.20 -16.78
N TYR A 213 11.30 -12.77 -15.65
CA TYR A 213 12.61 -13.17 -15.16
C TYR A 213 12.52 -13.92 -13.83
N GLY A 214 13.43 -14.85 -13.63
CA GLY A 214 13.58 -15.64 -12.42
C GLY A 214 15.05 -15.98 -12.16
N PRO A 215 15.44 -16.25 -10.91
CA PRO A 215 16.81 -16.62 -10.58
C PRO A 215 17.14 -18.03 -11.09
N ASP A 216 18.34 -18.23 -11.61
CA ASP A 216 18.93 -19.57 -11.75
C ASP A 216 19.49 -20.00 -10.40
N LEU A 217 18.78 -20.87 -9.69
CA LEU A 217 19.19 -21.33 -8.35
C LEU A 217 20.55 -22.07 -8.31
N GLN A 218 21.13 -22.41 -9.46
CA GLN A 218 22.46 -23.03 -9.54
C GLN A 218 23.56 -22.00 -9.84
N GLN A 219 23.29 -21.06 -10.74
CA GLN A 219 24.28 -20.10 -11.23
C GLN A 219 24.20 -18.73 -10.53
N GLY A 220 23.04 -18.42 -9.93
CA GLY A 220 22.77 -17.19 -9.21
C GLY A 220 22.58 -15.96 -10.10
N ASP A 221 22.37 -16.15 -11.40
CA ASP A 221 22.06 -15.12 -12.39
C ASP A 221 20.57 -15.12 -12.77
N CYS A 222 20.07 -14.00 -13.27
CA CYS A 222 18.68 -13.80 -13.66
C CYS A 222 18.46 -14.23 -15.11
N LYS A 223 17.46 -15.10 -15.32
CA LYS A 223 17.14 -15.66 -16.63
C LYS A 223 15.68 -15.47 -16.95
N LEU A 224 15.40 -15.37 -18.26
CA LEU A 224 14.04 -15.44 -18.76
C LEU A 224 13.39 -16.76 -18.33
N CYS A 225 12.09 -16.72 -18.00
CA CYS A 225 11.32 -17.91 -17.68
C CYS A 225 11.50 -18.97 -18.78
N ALA A 226 11.98 -20.14 -18.40
CA ALA A 226 12.26 -21.24 -19.32
C ALA A 226 10.99 -21.96 -19.78
N LEU A 227 9.88 -21.78 -19.05
CA LEU A 227 8.62 -22.48 -19.31
C LEU A 227 7.76 -21.70 -20.29
N GLU A 228 7.29 -22.40 -21.33
CA GLU A 228 6.28 -21.88 -22.22
C GLU A 228 4.99 -21.56 -21.44
N HIS A 229 4.34 -20.48 -21.85
CA HIS A 229 3.13 -19.95 -21.21
C HIS A 229 3.27 -19.58 -19.74
N CYS A 230 4.50 -19.37 -19.25
CA CYS A 230 4.74 -18.81 -17.94
C CYS A 230 4.65 -17.28 -17.96
N ALA A 231 3.84 -16.72 -17.06
CA ALA A 231 3.69 -15.28 -16.87
C ALA A 231 4.58 -14.73 -15.74
N ASN A 232 5.02 -15.59 -14.81
CA ASN A 232 5.89 -15.23 -13.69
C ASN A 232 6.69 -16.43 -13.18
N CYS A 233 8.02 -16.29 -13.09
CA CYS A 233 8.94 -17.32 -12.59
C CYS A 233 9.90 -16.80 -11.51
N GLN A 234 9.47 -15.83 -10.71
CA GLN A 234 10.32 -15.07 -9.78
C GLN A 234 11.10 -15.91 -8.75
N GLU A 235 10.67 -17.14 -8.45
CA GLU A 235 11.36 -18.05 -7.53
C GLU A 235 12.43 -18.93 -8.17
N ASP A 236 12.26 -19.29 -9.44
CA ASP A 236 13.18 -20.12 -10.21
C ASP A 236 12.79 -19.98 -11.69
N TYR A 237 13.73 -19.61 -12.57
CA TYR A 237 13.46 -19.53 -14.01
C TYR A 237 12.96 -20.85 -14.62
N LYS A 238 13.15 -22.00 -13.95
CA LYS A 238 12.65 -23.33 -14.33
C LYS A 238 11.34 -23.73 -13.63
N ALA A 239 10.73 -22.84 -12.87
CA ALA A 239 9.41 -23.02 -12.32
C ALA A 239 8.50 -21.88 -12.77
N CYS A 240 7.19 -22.06 -12.61
CA CYS A 240 6.25 -21.00 -12.90
C CYS A 240 5.32 -20.77 -11.71
N ARG A 241 5.31 -19.54 -11.22
CA ARG A 241 4.40 -19.08 -10.17
C ARG A 241 3.01 -18.83 -10.72
N TRP A 242 2.93 -18.14 -11.86
CA TRP A 242 1.68 -17.84 -12.54
C TRP A 242 1.82 -18.07 -14.03
N CYS A 243 0.89 -18.81 -14.61
CA CYS A 243 0.80 -19.02 -16.05
C CYS A 243 0.07 -17.85 -16.72
N LEU A 244 0.24 -17.71 -18.03
CA LEU A 244 -0.54 -16.74 -18.83
C LEU A 244 -2.04 -17.08 -18.78
N ASP A 245 -2.88 -16.08 -19.02
CA ASP A 245 -4.34 -16.25 -19.14
C ASP A 245 -4.68 -17.43 -20.08
N GLY A 246 -5.63 -18.27 -19.66
CA GLY A 246 -5.98 -19.51 -20.35
C GLY A 246 -5.11 -20.72 -20.01
N TYR A 247 -4.16 -20.59 -19.08
CA TYR A 247 -3.30 -21.68 -18.60
C TYR A 247 -3.26 -21.74 -17.06
N TRP A 248 -3.12 -22.94 -16.51
CA TRP A 248 -2.93 -23.17 -15.08
C TRP A 248 -1.66 -23.98 -14.80
N TRP A 249 -1.13 -23.89 -13.57
CA TRP A 249 0.08 -24.58 -13.15
C TRP A 249 -0.20 -26.06 -12.82
N ASN A 250 0.20 -26.98 -13.70
CA ASN A 250 0.13 -28.40 -13.42
C ASN A 250 1.38 -28.84 -12.67
N ALA A 251 1.32 -28.84 -11.33
CA ALA A 251 2.45 -29.21 -10.46
C ALA A 251 2.97 -30.64 -10.67
N LYS A 252 2.11 -31.56 -11.12
CA LYS A 252 2.50 -32.96 -11.41
C LYS A 252 3.36 -33.06 -12.66
N GLU A 253 3.05 -32.27 -13.68
CA GLU A 253 3.81 -32.23 -14.94
C GLU A 253 4.89 -31.16 -14.96
N GLY A 254 4.88 -30.24 -13.98
CA GLY A 254 5.83 -29.13 -13.87
C GLY A 254 5.71 -28.13 -15.02
N LYS A 255 4.49 -27.87 -15.52
CA LYS A 255 4.25 -26.96 -16.66
C LYS A 255 2.92 -26.24 -16.60
N CYS A 256 2.84 -25.13 -17.33
CA CYS A 256 1.59 -24.45 -17.63
C CYS A 256 0.78 -25.26 -18.64
N THR A 257 -0.44 -25.64 -18.28
CA THR A 257 -1.36 -26.45 -19.10
C THR A 257 -2.58 -25.61 -19.47
N PRO A 258 -3.09 -25.68 -20.71
CA PRO A 258 -4.30 -24.96 -21.09
C PRO A 258 -5.50 -25.33 -20.22
N CYS A 259 -6.38 -24.37 -19.93
CA CYS A 259 -7.67 -24.66 -19.31
C CYS A 259 -8.45 -25.66 -20.17
N GLN A 260 -8.97 -26.71 -19.55
CA GLN A 260 -9.80 -27.75 -20.16
C GLN A 260 -11.29 -27.44 -19.97
N THR A 261 -11.64 -26.60 -19.00
CA THR A 261 -13.02 -26.17 -18.79
C THR A 261 -13.46 -25.30 -19.96
N GLU A 262 -14.48 -25.75 -20.69
CA GLU A 262 -15.03 -25.02 -21.83
C GLU A 262 -15.53 -23.64 -21.38
N HIS A 263 -15.22 -22.60 -22.15
CA HIS A 263 -15.53 -21.20 -21.86
C HIS A 263 -14.94 -20.65 -20.55
N CYS A 264 -13.89 -21.29 -20.05
CA CYS A 264 -13.10 -20.75 -18.94
C CYS A 264 -12.05 -19.77 -19.45
N ARG A 265 -12.11 -18.53 -18.94
CA ARG A 265 -11.15 -17.48 -19.26
C ARG A 265 -9.88 -17.60 -18.42
N MET A 266 -10.04 -17.82 -17.11
CA MET A 266 -8.94 -18.01 -16.18
C MET A 266 -9.18 -19.25 -15.35
N CYS A 267 -8.21 -20.15 -15.36
CA CYS A 267 -8.18 -21.31 -14.49
C CYS A 267 -6.93 -21.26 -13.60
N ALA A 268 -7.02 -21.87 -12.43
CA ALA A 268 -5.89 -22.04 -11.52
C ALA A 268 -5.84 -23.49 -11.01
N THR A 269 -4.76 -23.81 -10.32
CA THR A 269 -4.66 -25.07 -9.58
C THR A 269 -5.52 -24.96 -8.32
N ASN A 270 -6.45 -25.88 -8.14
CA ASN A 270 -7.15 -26.04 -6.88
C ASN A 270 -6.18 -26.59 -5.83
N GLY A 271 -6.06 -25.90 -4.70
CA GLY A 271 -5.09 -26.23 -3.65
C GLY A 271 -5.36 -27.53 -2.91
N ASP A 272 -6.59 -28.06 -2.97
CA ASP A 272 -7.02 -29.25 -2.23
C ASP A 272 -6.81 -30.54 -3.04
N ASP A 273 -7.01 -30.50 -4.36
CA ASP A 273 -6.92 -31.69 -5.23
C ASP A 273 -5.80 -31.60 -6.30
N GLY A 274 -5.19 -30.44 -6.49
CA GLY A 274 -4.14 -30.21 -7.47
C GLY A 274 -4.63 -30.27 -8.93
N LEU A 275 -5.93 -30.20 -9.16
CA LEU A 275 -6.57 -30.19 -10.47
C LEU A 275 -6.87 -28.77 -10.93
N GLU A 276 -7.31 -28.63 -12.18
CA GLU A 276 -7.80 -27.37 -12.72
C GLU A 276 -9.10 -26.95 -12.02
N GLU A 277 -9.18 -25.68 -11.64
CA GLU A 277 -10.40 -25.00 -11.25
C GLU A 277 -10.58 -23.71 -12.05
N CYS A 278 -11.76 -23.53 -12.63
CA CYS A 278 -12.08 -22.32 -13.36
C CYS A 278 -12.48 -21.19 -12.39
N ASN A 279 -11.76 -20.07 -12.45
CA ASN A 279 -11.96 -18.92 -11.57
C ASN A 279 -12.68 -17.76 -12.25
N SER A 280 -12.75 -17.75 -13.59
CA SER A 280 -13.61 -16.82 -14.33
C SER A 280 -14.01 -17.40 -15.69
N CYS A 281 -15.25 -17.11 -16.08
CA CYS A 281 -15.78 -17.48 -17.38
C CYS A 281 -15.53 -16.39 -18.43
N GLU A 282 -15.58 -16.79 -19.70
CA GLU A 282 -15.59 -15.87 -20.84
C GLU A 282 -16.84 -14.97 -20.83
N ASP A 283 -16.76 -13.82 -21.49
CA ASP A 283 -17.89 -12.88 -21.58
C ASP A 283 -19.14 -13.56 -22.17
N GLY A 284 -20.26 -13.50 -21.45
CA GLY A 284 -21.52 -14.15 -21.82
C GLY A 284 -21.74 -15.54 -21.22
N TYR A 285 -20.87 -15.97 -20.30
CA TYR A 285 -20.98 -17.21 -19.54
C TYR A 285 -20.90 -16.95 -18.03
N ASP A 286 -21.68 -17.72 -17.25
CA ASP A 286 -21.73 -17.67 -15.78
C ASP A 286 -21.42 -19.06 -15.19
N PHE A 287 -21.07 -19.11 -13.91
CA PHE A 287 -20.85 -20.36 -13.18
C PHE A 287 -22.15 -21.14 -12.97
N ASP A 288 -22.13 -22.43 -13.29
CA ASP A 288 -23.22 -23.36 -12.97
C ASP A 288 -23.05 -23.94 -11.56
N GLU A 289 -23.79 -23.41 -10.59
CA GLU A 289 -23.79 -23.90 -9.19
C GLU A 289 -24.58 -25.21 -9.00
N ALA A 290 -25.22 -25.77 -10.04
CA ALA A 290 -26.14 -26.90 -9.90
C ALA A 290 -25.49 -28.30 -9.93
N GLY A 291 -24.15 -28.41 -9.99
CA GLY A 291 -23.44 -29.67 -10.15
C GLY A 291 -22.48 -30.02 -9.01
N SER A 292 -22.46 -31.28 -8.57
CA SER A 292 -21.52 -31.82 -7.59
C SER A 292 -20.11 -32.12 -8.17
N GLY A 293 -19.58 -31.22 -9.01
CA GLY A 293 -18.28 -31.36 -9.67
C GLY A 293 -17.65 -29.99 -9.96
N HIS A 294 -16.43 -29.97 -10.53
CA HIS A 294 -15.69 -28.74 -10.84
C HIS A 294 -16.57 -27.69 -11.55
N PRO A 295 -16.45 -26.41 -11.20
CA PRO A 295 -17.32 -25.34 -11.71
C PRO A 295 -17.28 -25.27 -13.24
N LYS A 296 -18.46 -25.25 -13.86
CA LYS A 296 -18.61 -25.15 -15.32
C LYS A 296 -19.10 -23.75 -15.70
N CYS A 297 -18.54 -23.22 -16.79
CA CYS A 297 -19.02 -22.00 -17.42
C CYS A 297 -20.15 -22.34 -18.39
N VAL A 298 -21.36 -21.90 -18.07
CA VAL A 298 -22.56 -22.09 -18.90
C VAL A 298 -23.04 -20.76 -19.44
N LYS A 299 -23.68 -20.77 -20.60
CA LYS A 299 -24.17 -19.55 -21.23
C LYS A 299 -25.12 -18.80 -20.27
N ALA A 300 -24.85 -17.53 -20.03
CA ALA A 300 -25.66 -16.68 -19.16
C ALA A 300 -27.14 -16.70 -19.64
N ALA A 301 -28.06 -16.86 -18.69
CA ALA A 301 -29.48 -16.74 -19.00
C ALA A 301 -29.80 -15.28 -19.35
N ALA A 302 -30.44 -15.06 -20.49
CA ALA A 302 -30.81 -13.73 -20.99
C ALA A 302 -31.88 -13.04 -20.12
#